data_AF-A0A2D6XEP7-F1
#
_entry.id   AF-A0A2D6XEP7-F1
#
_cell.length_a   1.000
_cell.length_b   1.000
_cell.length_c   1.000
_cell.angle_alpha   90.00
_cell.angle_beta   90.00
_cell.angle_gamma   90.00
#
_symmetry.space_group_name_H-M   'P 1'
#
loop_
_entity.id
_entity.type
_entity.pdbx_description
1 polymer ?
#
loop_
_entity_poly.entity_id
_entity_poly.type
_entity_poly.pdbx_seq_one_letter_code
_entity_poly.pdbx_strand_id
1 'polypeptide(L)'
;MIILELKLLDAFEKVSEKENFEFIVVHIPDKREVSEEYQQKFLDQWSDVDESFFEFRKIENIFSEKLPAAHPDSEYPIEYISLFDLAEANFDNFYFKTDPHWNSQGVSLSADYIAEELKKKNII
;
A
#
# COMPACT_ATOMS: atom_id res chain seq x y z
N MET A 1 6.10 8.54 12.54
CA MET A 1 6.53 8.74 11.13
C MET A 1 5.31 9.04 10.25
N ILE A 2 4.29 8.18 10.28
CA ILE A 2 2.97 8.30 9.63
C ILE A 2 2.32 9.70 9.59
N ILE A 3 2.35 10.48 10.68
CA ILE A 3 1.75 11.83 10.70
C ILE A 3 2.42 12.78 9.69
N LEU A 4 3.73 12.64 9.47
CA LEU A 4 4.46 13.47 8.51
C LEU A 4 4.11 13.07 7.07
N GLU A 5 3.99 11.77 6.81
CA GLU A 5 3.58 11.23 5.50
C GLU A 5 2.18 11.73 5.12
N LEU A 6 1.22 11.67 6.05
CA LEU A 6 -0.14 12.19 5.80
C LEU A 6 -0.15 13.70 5.49
N LYS A 7 0.63 14.51 6.22
CA LYS A 7 0.75 15.95 5.95
C LYS A 7 1.39 16.25 4.59
N LEU A 8 2.31 15.41 4.15
CA LEU A 8 2.93 15.54 2.84
C LEU A 8 1.89 15.26 1.75
N LEU A 9 1.09 14.21 1.91
CA LEU A 9 0.03 13.84 0.97
C LEU A 9 -1.05 14.93 0.88
N ASP A 10 -1.47 15.50 2.01
CA ASP A 10 -2.37 16.68 2.03
C ASP A 10 -1.79 17.88 1.26
N ALA A 11 -0.46 18.05 1.27
CA ALA A 11 0.18 19.12 0.50
C ALA A 11 0.21 18.80 -1.00
N PHE A 12 0.35 17.52 -1.38
CA PHE A 12 0.30 17.09 -2.77
C PHE A 12 -1.08 17.25 -3.39
N GLU A 13 -2.16 17.02 -2.66
CA GLU A 13 -3.52 17.29 -3.15
C GLU A 13 -3.71 18.75 -3.54
N LYS A 14 -3.27 19.69 -2.70
CA LYS A 14 -3.33 21.13 -3.01
C LYS A 14 -2.55 21.49 -4.28
N VAL A 15 -1.44 20.80 -4.53
CA VAL A 15 -0.67 20.97 -5.76
C VAL A 15 -1.40 20.36 -6.95
N SER A 16 -2.06 19.21 -6.75
CA SER A 16 -2.87 18.50 -7.74
C SER A 16 -4.04 19.34 -8.22
N GLU A 17 -4.76 19.96 -7.28
CA GLU A 17 -5.83 20.92 -7.57
C GLU A 17 -5.29 22.16 -8.32
N LYS A 18 -4.20 22.75 -7.83
CA LYS A 18 -3.61 23.96 -8.41
C LYS A 18 -3.12 23.77 -9.84
N GLU A 19 -2.52 22.61 -10.13
CA GLU A 19 -1.90 22.30 -11.41
C GLU A 19 -2.80 21.40 -12.30
N ASN A 20 -4.02 21.08 -11.84
CA ASN A 20 -5.01 20.28 -12.56
C ASN A 20 -4.48 18.91 -13.04
N PHE A 21 -4.02 18.08 -12.09
CA PHE A 21 -3.67 16.69 -12.34
C PHE A 21 -4.20 15.78 -11.23
N GLU A 22 -4.40 14.50 -11.52
CA GLU A 22 -4.79 13.49 -10.54
C GLU A 22 -3.56 12.88 -9.87
N PHE A 23 -3.60 12.73 -8.55
CA PHE A 23 -2.51 12.16 -7.77
C PHE A 23 -2.91 10.82 -7.16
N ILE A 24 -2.17 9.78 -7.55
CA ILE A 24 -2.42 8.40 -7.14
C ILE A 24 -1.25 7.93 -6.29
N VAL A 25 -1.56 7.37 -5.13
CA VAL A 25 -0.62 6.71 -4.23
C VAL A 25 -0.76 5.20 -4.38
N VAL A 26 0.31 4.53 -4.77
CA VAL A 26 0.39 3.07 -4.80
C VAL A 26 1.28 2.59 -3.66
N HIS A 27 0.73 1.73 -2.79
CA HIS A 27 1.49 1.09 -1.72
C HIS A 27 1.93 -0.31 -2.13
N ILE A 28 3.26 -0.48 -2.19
CA ILE A 28 3.91 -1.78 -2.39
C ILE A 28 4.32 -2.27 -1.00
N PRO A 29 3.74 -3.38 -0.50
CA PRO A 29 4.04 -3.88 0.83
C PRO A 29 5.46 -4.48 0.91
N ASP A 30 6.06 -4.44 2.09
CA ASP A 30 7.36 -5.10 2.32
C ASP A 30 7.19 -6.63 2.31
N LYS A 31 8.14 -7.36 1.73
CA LYS A 31 8.14 -8.83 1.71
C LYS A 31 7.93 -9.45 3.11
N ARG A 32 8.46 -8.82 4.15
CA ARG A 32 8.36 -9.28 5.55
C ARG A 32 6.95 -9.10 6.11
N GLU A 33 6.23 -8.09 5.64
CA GLU A 33 4.86 -7.80 6.06
C GLU A 33 3.86 -8.73 5.38
N VAL A 34 4.20 -9.30 4.21
CA VAL A 34 3.30 -10.16 3.43
C VAL A 34 3.52 -11.66 3.70
N SER A 35 4.75 -12.06 4.00
CA SER A 35 5.09 -13.48 4.12
C SER A 35 4.62 -14.08 5.44
N GLU A 36 3.69 -15.04 5.39
CA GLU A 36 3.27 -15.82 6.56
C GLU A 36 4.45 -16.48 7.28
N GLU A 37 5.44 -17.00 6.54
CA GLU A 37 6.63 -17.62 7.13
C GLU A 37 7.48 -16.60 7.89
N TYR A 38 7.70 -15.41 7.33
CA TYR A 38 8.46 -14.37 8.05
C TYR A 38 7.68 -13.81 9.23
N GLN A 39 6.37 -13.59 9.08
CA GLN A 39 5.49 -13.17 10.16
C GLN A 39 5.56 -14.19 11.30
N GLN A 40 5.35 -15.49 11.03
CA GLN A 40 5.42 -16.53 12.04
C GLN A 40 6.79 -16.61 12.72
N LYS A 41 7.88 -16.57 11.95
CA LYS A 41 9.25 -16.51 12.53
C LYS A 41 9.46 -15.29 13.42
N PHE A 42 8.82 -14.17 13.10
CA PHE A 42 8.87 -12.98 13.93
C PHE A 42 8.06 -13.18 15.21
N LEU A 43 6.84 -13.69 15.12
CA LEU A 43 5.98 -14.00 16.27
C LEU A 43 6.66 -14.99 17.23
N ASP A 44 7.31 -16.02 16.71
CA ASP A 44 8.03 -17.03 17.49
C ASP A 44 9.20 -16.44 18.31
N GLN A 45 9.77 -15.31 17.88
CA GLN A 45 10.83 -14.60 18.63
C GLN A 45 10.28 -13.81 19.82
N TRP A 46 8.98 -13.55 19.85
CA TRP A 46 8.31 -12.69 20.83
C TRP A 46 7.13 -13.41 21.47
N SER A 47 7.42 -14.52 22.17
CA SER A 47 6.41 -15.42 22.77
C SER A 47 5.42 -14.76 23.73
N ASP A 48 5.76 -13.59 24.27
CA ASP A 48 4.98 -12.89 25.30
C ASP A 48 4.30 -11.63 24.76
N VAL A 49 4.36 -11.40 23.44
CA VAL A 49 3.77 -10.23 22.77
C VAL A 49 2.59 -10.71 21.93
N ASP A 50 1.44 -10.07 22.11
CA ASP A 50 0.24 -10.31 21.32
C ASP A 50 0.50 -10.03 19.83
N GLU A 51 0.06 -10.92 18.93
CA GLU A 51 0.24 -10.77 17.48
C GLU A 51 -0.29 -9.43 16.94
N SER A 52 -1.37 -8.90 17.55
CA SER A 52 -1.94 -7.60 17.20
C SER A 52 -0.99 -6.42 17.44
N PHE A 53 0.07 -6.59 18.25
CA PHE A 53 1.10 -5.58 18.46
C PHE A 53 1.94 -5.31 17.20
N PHE A 54 2.09 -6.32 16.34
CA PHE A 54 3.00 -6.21 15.19
C PHE A 54 2.40 -5.47 14.00
N GLU A 55 1.06 -5.38 13.95
CA GLU A 55 0.29 -4.59 12.99
C GLU A 55 0.87 -4.65 11.54
N PHE A 56 1.07 -5.86 10.97
CA PHE A 56 1.66 -6.02 9.63
C PHE A 56 0.91 -5.27 8.51
N ARG A 57 -0.36 -4.95 8.73
CA ARG A 57 -1.21 -4.13 7.85
C ARG A 57 -1.41 -2.69 8.36
N LYS A 58 -0.55 -2.17 9.25
CA LYS A 58 -0.71 -0.83 9.85
C LYS A 58 -0.81 0.28 8.81
N ILE A 59 0.14 0.32 7.88
CA ILE A 59 0.19 1.36 6.84
C ILE A 59 -1.01 1.25 5.92
N GLU A 60 -1.37 0.03 5.53
CA GLU A 60 -2.57 -0.30 4.76
C GLU A 60 -3.82 0.32 5.40
N ASN A 61 -4.10 -0.06 6.65
CA ASN A 61 -5.29 0.35 7.38
C ASN A 61 -5.32 1.88 7.55
N ILE A 62 -4.17 2.50 7.85
CA ILE A 62 -4.11 3.94 8.03
C ILE A 62 -4.36 4.67 6.70
N PHE A 63 -3.75 4.25 5.60
CA PHE A 63 -3.92 4.95 4.33
C PHE A 63 -5.31 4.70 3.72
N SER A 64 -5.84 3.49 3.81
CA SER A 64 -7.20 3.17 3.35
C SER A 64 -8.27 3.95 4.11
N GLU A 65 -8.07 4.23 5.39
CA GLU A 65 -9.00 5.03 6.19
C GLU A 65 -8.78 6.53 6.06
N LYS A 66 -7.52 6.99 6.16
CA LYS A 66 -7.21 8.41 6.33
C LYS A 66 -7.18 9.18 5.01
N LEU A 67 -6.72 8.59 3.91
CA LEU A 67 -6.63 9.33 2.65
C LEU A 67 -8.01 9.66 2.07
N PRO A 68 -8.97 8.72 1.99
CA PRO A 68 -10.32 9.05 1.53
C PRO A 68 -11.10 9.94 2.52
N ALA A 69 -10.93 9.71 3.83
CA ALA A 69 -11.67 10.46 4.86
C ALA A 69 -11.13 11.87 5.11
N ALA A 70 -9.89 12.17 4.71
CA ALA A 70 -9.33 13.50 4.86
C ALA A 70 -10.07 14.51 3.98
N HIS A 71 -10.58 14.09 2.81
CA HIS A 71 -11.17 14.99 1.83
C HIS A 71 -12.38 14.37 1.09
N PRO A 72 -13.48 14.05 1.81
CA PRO A 72 -14.63 13.35 1.25
C PRO A 72 -15.37 14.14 0.15
N ASP A 73 -15.15 15.45 0.09
CA ASP A 73 -15.80 16.38 -0.85
C ASP A 73 -14.81 16.95 -1.89
N SER A 74 -13.57 16.44 -1.97
CA SER A 74 -12.58 16.93 -2.93
C SER A 74 -12.91 16.49 -4.35
N GLU A 75 -12.83 17.41 -5.31
CA GLU A 75 -12.89 17.09 -6.74
C GLU A 75 -11.58 16.44 -7.24
N TYR A 76 -10.51 16.45 -6.43
CA TYR A 76 -9.21 15.81 -6.69
C TYR A 76 -8.81 14.89 -5.53
N PRO A 77 -9.61 13.86 -5.20
CA PRO A 77 -9.29 12.99 -4.07
C PRO A 77 -7.96 12.27 -4.32
N ILE A 78 -7.15 12.12 -3.27
CA ILE A 78 -5.96 11.28 -3.34
C ILE A 78 -6.41 9.82 -3.46
N GLU A 79 -6.17 9.23 -4.62
CA GLU A 79 -6.51 7.84 -4.86
C GLU A 79 -5.45 6.92 -4.27
N TYR A 80 -5.89 5.98 -3.44
CA TYR A 80 -5.03 5.00 -2.80
C TYR A 80 -5.27 3.61 -3.39
N ILE A 81 -4.20 3.00 -3.87
CA ILE A 81 -4.20 1.62 -4.36
C ILE A 81 -3.19 0.84 -3.53
N SER A 82 -3.67 -0.21 -2.87
CA SER A 82 -2.79 -1.17 -2.22
C SER A 82 -2.54 -2.40 -3.06
N LEU A 83 -1.31 -2.89 -3.00
CA LEU A 83 -0.89 -4.16 -3.56
C LEU A 83 -0.78 -5.26 -2.50
N PHE A 84 -1.22 -5.04 -1.26
CA PHE A 84 -1.07 -6.00 -0.16
C PHE A 84 -1.69 -7.37 -0.50
N ASP A 85 -2.99 -7.39 -0.79
CA ASP A 85 -3.70 -8.65 -1.09
C ASP A 85 -3.19 -9.30 -2.38
N LEU A 86 -2.77 -8.49 -3.36
CA LEU A 86 -2.15 -8.98 -4.60
C LEU A 86 -0.82 -9.69 -4.31
N ALA A 87 0.03 -9.07 -3.50
CA ALA A 87 1.34 -9.60 -3.11
C ALA A 87 1.19 -10.85 -2.24
N GLU A 88 0.21 -10.87 -1.32
CA GLU A 88 -0.11 -12.01 -0.45
C GLU A 88 -0.55 -13.23 -1.27
N ALA A 89 -1.52 -13.03 -2.18
CA ALA A 89 -2.02 -14.10 -3.03
C ALA A 89 -0.99 -14.64 -4.04
N ASN A 90 0.09 -13.89 -4.32
CA ASN A 90 1.08 -14.23 -5.34
C ASN A 90 2.52 -14.28 -4.79
N PHE A 91 2.71 -14.42 -3.49
CA PHE A 91 3.99 -14.16 -2.80
C PHE A 91 5.23 -14.73 -3.50
N ASP A 92 5.22 -16.03 -3.83
CA ASP A 92 6.35 -16.74 -4.45
C ASP A 92 6.73 -16.20 -5.83
N ASN A 93 5.73 -15.67 -6.56
CA ASN A 93 5.91 -15.05 -7.86
C ASN A 93 6.06 -13.53 -7.77
N PHE A 94 5.77 -12.93 -6.62
CA PHE A 94 5.81 -11.48 -6.43
C PHE A 94 7.20 -10.99 -6.01
N TYR A 95 7.90 -11.75 -5.16
CA TYR A 95 9.21 -11.37 -4.61
C TYR A 95 10.37 -12.24 -5.11
N PHE A 96 11.59 -11.72 -5.04
CA PHE A 96 12.77 -12.57 -5.15
C PHE A 96 12.91 -13.46 -3.90
N LYS A 97 13.43 -14.68 -4.05
CA LYS A 97 13.59 -15.61 -2.92
C LYS A 97 14.56 -15.09 -1.85
N THR A 98 15.70 -14.55 -2.27
CA THR A 98 16.80 -14.14 -1.39
C THR A 98 16.95 -12.62 -1.25
N ASP A 99 16.11 -11.84 -1.91
CA ASP A 99 16.16 -10.39 -1.94
C ASP A 99 14.78 -9.83 -1.51
N PRO A 100 14.72 -8.70 -0.77
CA PRO A 100 13.46 -8.16 -0.26
C PRO A 100 12.61 -7.46 -1.32
N HIS A 101 13.18 -7.13 -2.48
CA HIS A 101 12.44 -6.47 -3.54
C HIS A 101 11.48 -7.43 -4.25
N TRP A 102 10.39 -6.87 -4.78
CA TRP A 102 9.58 -7.54 -5.79
C TRP A 102 10.43 -7.91 -7.02
N ASN A 103 10.05 -8.98 -7.70
CA ASN A 103 10.69 -9.42 -8.93
C ASN A 103 9.95 -8.85 -10.17
N SER A 104 10.43 -9.17 -11.38
CA SER A 104 9.81 -8.66 -12.62
C SER A 104 8.37 -9.16 -12.84
N GLN A 105 8.02 -10.35 -12.36
CA GLN A 105 6.64 -10.85 -12.40
C GLN A 105 5.75 -10.07 -11.43
N GLY A 106 6.23 -9.81 -10.21
CA GLY A 106 5.55 -8.94 -9.25
C GLY A 106 5.27 -7.54 -9.81
N VAL A 107 6.26 -6.94 -10.49
CA VAL A 107 6.09 -5.65 -11.19
C VAL A 107 5.02 -5.74 -12.28
N SER A 108 5.04 -6.79 -13.11
CA SER A 108 4.06 -6.97 -14.18
C SER A 108 2.64 -7.14 -13.63
N LEU A 109 2.47 -8.00 -12.62
CA LEU A 109 1.18 -8.22 -11.96
C LEU A 109 0.65 -6.94 -11.33
N SER A 110 1.53 -6.15 -10.73
CA SER A 110 1.17 -4.86 -10.13
C SER A 110 0.71 -3.87 -11.19
N ALA A 111 1.39 -3.78 -12.34
CA ALA A 111 1.01 -2.89 -13.42
C ALA A 111 -0.40 -3.22 -13.96
N ASP A 112 -0.68 -4.51 -14.19
CA ASP A 112 -1.99 -4.96 -14.65
C ASP A 112 -3.08 -4.65 -13.61
N TYR A 113 -2.81 -4.95 -12.34
CA TYR A 113 -3.74 -4.68 -11.25
C TYR A 113 -4.04 -3.17 -11.09
N ILE A 114 -3.00 -2.33 -11.08
CA ILE A 114 -3.15 -0.87 -10.98
C ILE A 114 -3.96 -0.35 -12.16
N ALA A 115 -3.69 -0.80 -13.38
CA ALA A 115 -4.45 -0.37 -14.56
C ALA A 115 -5.93 -0.75 -14.45
N GLU A 116 -6.25 -1.95 -13.98
CA GLU A 116 -7.64 -2.37 -13.77
C GLU A 116 -8.33 -1.57 -12.64
N GLU A 117 -7.64 -1.27 -11.54
CA GLU A 117 -8.19 -0.43 -10.47
C GLU A 117 -8.48 0.99 -10.94
N LEU A 118 -7.57 1.59 -11.71
CA LEU A 118 -7.77 2.93 -12.29
C LEU A 118 -8.94 2.97 -13.29
N LYS A 119 -9.10 1.94 -14.13
CA LYS A 119 -10.27 1.81 -15.02
C LYS A 119 -11.57 1.69 -14.25
N LYS A 120 -11.63 0.87 -13.19
CA LYS A 120 -12.85 0.70 -12.36
C LYS A 120 -13.26 2.02 -11.71
N LYS A 121 -12.28 2.87 -11.37
CA LYS A 121 -12.48 4.20 -10.78
C LYS A 121 -12.78 5.29 -11.83
N ASN A 122 -12.75 4.97 -13.13
CA ASN A 122 -12.91 5.91 -14.26
C ASN A 122 -11.87 7.05 -14.28
N ILE A 123 -10.66 6.78 -13.80
CA ILE A 123 -9.51 7.71 -13.85
C ILE A 123 -8.84 7.67 -15.24
N ILE A 124 -8.79 6.48 -15.86
CA ILE A 124 -8.22 6.25 -17.20
C ILE A 124 -9.20 5.53 -18.13
#